data_AF-W9DSR7-F1
#
_entry.id   AF-W9DSR7-F1
#
_cell.length_a   1.000
_cell.length_b   1.000
_cell.length_c   1.000
_cell.angle_alpha   90.00
_cell.angle_beta   90.00
_cell.angle_gamma   90.00
#
_symmetry.space_group_name_H-M   'P 1'
#
loop_
_entity.id
_entity.type
_entity.pdbx_description
1 polymer ?
#
loop_
_entity_poly.entity_id
_entity_poly.type
_entity_poly.pdbx_seq_one_letter_code
_entity_poly.pdbx_strand_id
1 'polypeptide(L)'
;MKKVSDDFLNSYMRGNMQVLRHHIYEYQKGLRHLILHTSTTDLENEITDLLEKKNVNYHIQKASDKKINVFFGDRRCISVLKKIGNKSLSDYTPEEDFILGTMLGYDRIQQCDRYLKRKSKSQSQSAGVYFTCDHRHVSASCQQEIQI
;
A
#
# COMPACT_ATOMS: atom_id res chain seq x y z
N MET A 1 -14.11 -29.05 -18.85
CA MET A 1 -12.94 -28.38 -18.24
C MET A 1 -13.04 -26.85 -18.18
N LYS A 2 -13.63 -26.13 -19.16
CA LYS A 2 -13.72 -24.66 -19.10
C LYS A 2 -14.61 -24.10 -17.96
N LYS A 3 -15.71 -24.78 -17.63
CA LYS A 3 -16.72 -24.30 -16.65
C LYS A 3 -16.19 -24.10 -15.23
N VAL A 4 -15.29 -24.99 -14.77
CA VAL A 4 -14.69 -24.92 -13.43
C VAL A 4 -13.76 -23.71 -13.29
N SER A 5 -13.09 -23.32 -14.39
CA SER A 5 -12.21 -22.14 -14.42
C SER A 5 -13.01 -20.84 -14.32
N ASP A 6 -14.15 -20.76 -15.01
CA ASP A 6 -15.00 -19.56 -15.01
C ASP A 6 -15.67 -19.35 -13.64
N ASP A 7 -16.15 -20.42 -12.99
CA ASP A 7 -16.76 -20.33 -11.67
C ASP A 7 -15.73 -19.89 -10.60
N PHE A 8 -14.49 -20.40 -10.69
CA PHE A 8 -13.40 -20.00 -9.81
C PHE A 8 -13.02 -18.53 -9.99
N LEU A 9 -12.88 -18.07 -11.25
CA LEU A 9 -12.58 -16.67 -11.57
C LEU A 9 -13.70 -15.75 -11.06
N ASN A 10 -14.97 -16.10 -11.30
CA ASN A 10 -16.11 -15.32 -10.81
C ASN A 10 -16.15 -15.21 -9.29
N SER A 11 -15.87 -16.30 -8.58
CA SER A 11 -15.78 -16.29 -7.11
C SER A 11 -14.64 -15.39 -6.62
N TYR A 12 -13.47 -15.47 -7.25
CA TYR A 12 -12.32 -14.62 -6.93
C TYR A 12 -12.62 -13.13 -7.17
N MET A 13 -13.23 -12.77 -8.29
CA MET A 13 -13.60 -11.38 -8.59
C MET A 13 -14.61 -10.84 -7.57
N ARG A 14 -15.62 -11.64 -7.19
CA ARG A 14 -16.57 -11.28 -6.13
C ARG A 14 -15.89 -11.04 -4.79
N GLY A 15 -14.95 -11.91 -4.41
CA GLY A 15 -14.17 -11.77 -3.19
C GLY A 15 -13.36 -10.47 -3.17
N ASN A 16 -12.67 -10.13 -4.26
CA ASN A 16 -11.92 -8.87 -4.37
C ASN A 16 -12.82 -7.66 -4.19
N MET A 17 -13.97 -7.63 -4.86
CA MET A 17 -14.92 -6.53 -4.73
C MET A 17 -15.54 -6.42 -3.33
N GLN A 18 -15.69 -7.54 -2.60
CA GLN A 18 -16.12 -7.52 -1.20
C GLN A 18 -15.04 -6.88 -0.30
N VAL A 19 -13.77 -7.22 -0.51
CA VAL A 19 -12.64 -6.62 0.22
C VAL A 19 -12.55 -5.12 -0.07
N LEU A 20 -12.70 -4.70 -1.33
CA LEU A 20 -12.73 -3.27 -1.68
C LEU A 20 -13.87 -2.52 -0.95
N ARG A 21 -15.07 -3.09 -0.91
CA ARG A 21 -16.21 -2.48 -0.19
C ARG A 21 -15.93 -2.34 1.30
N HIS A 22 -15.27 -3.32 1.88
CA HIS A 22 -14.85 -3.26 3.28
C HIS A 22 -13.88 -2.10 3.51
N HIS A 23 -12.86 -1.95 2.67
CA HIS A 23 -11.93 -0.83 2.77
C HIS A 23 -12.60 0.54 2.57
N ILE A 24 -13.52 0.66 1.61
CA ILE A 24 -14.30 1.90 1.44
C ILE A 24 -15.07 2.23 2.73
N TYR A 25 -15.63 1.24 3.40
CA TYR A 25 -16.31 1.42 4.68
C TYR A 25 -15.36 1.87 5.79
N GLU A 26 -14.16 1.27 5.90
CA GLU A 26 -13.13 1.69 6.87
C GLU A 26 -12.73 3.16 6.68
N TYR A 27 -12.55 3.58 5.42
CA TYR A 27 -12.27 4.98 5.08
C TYR A 27 -13.44 5.89 5.47
N GLN A 28 -14.68 5.51 5.16
CA GLN A 28 -15.87 6.30 5.52
C GLN A 28 -16.08 6.43 7.02
N LYS A 29 -15.60 5.47 7.82
CA LYS A 29 -15.59 5.55 9.29
C LYS A 29 -14.43 6.37 9.84
N GLY A 30 -13.50 6.81 9.00
CA GLY A 30 -12.36 7.62 9.41
C GLY A 30 -11.26 6.82 10.11
N LEU A 31 -11.19 5.49 9.91
CA LEU A 31 -10.15 4.67 10.54
C LEU A 31 -8.75 4.99 9.98
N ARG A 32 -8.67 5.37 8.69
CA ARG A 32 -7.43 5.74 7.99
C ARG A 32 -7.74 6.81 6.95
N HIS A 33 -6.77 7.66 6.66
CA HIS A 33 -6.93 8.73 5.66
C HIS A 33 -6.58 8.29 4.24
N LEU A 34 -5.80 7.22 4.09
CA LEU A 34 -5.43 6.62 2.81
C LEU A 34 -5.49 5.10 2.91
N ILE A 35 -6.00 4.45 1.88
CA ILE A 35 -6.00 3.00 1.74
C ILE A 35 -5.33 2.62 0.42
N LEU A 36 -4.52 1.55 0.48
CA LEU A 36 -3.97 0.86 -0.68
C LEU A 36 -4.71 -0.46 -0.84
N HIS A 37 -5.39 -0.63 -1.98
CA HIS A 37 -5.99 -1.90 -2.38
C HIS A 37 -5.32 -2.39 -3.67
N THR A 38 -4.74 -3.60 -3.63
CA THR A 38 -4.15 -4.23 -4.81
C THR A 38 -5.17 -5.15 -5.45
N SER A 39 -5.42 -4.97 -6.75
CA SER A 39 -6.37 -5.78 -7.51
C SER A 39 -5.84 -6.12 -8.90
N THR A 40 -6.62 -6.87 -9.67
CA THR A 40 -6.29 -7.17 -11.07
C THR A 40 -6.64 -5.99 -11.96
N THR A 41 -5.94 -5.88 -13.10
CA THR A 41 -6.27 -4.89 -14.14
C THR A 41 -7.67 -5.08 -14.71
N ASP A 42 -8.19 -6.31 -14.70
CA ASP A 42 -9.52 -6.64 -15.24
C ASP A 42 -10.65 -5.97 -14.45
N LEU A 43 -10.44 -5.70 -13.17
CA LEU A 43 -11.41 -5.05 -12.29
C LEU A 43 -11.27 -3.52 -12.26
N GLU A 44 -10.31 -2.92 -12.97
CA GLU A 44 -10.00 -1.49 -12.88
C GLU A 44 -11.25 -0.60 -13.09
N ASN A 45 -12.06 -0.92 -14.10
CA ASN A 45 -13.28 -0.19 -14.40
C ASN A 45 -14.33 -0.32 -13.29
N GLU A 46 -14.59 -1.54 -12.81
CA GLU A 46 -15.57 -1.79 -11.73
C GLU A 46 -15.18 -1.09 -10.42
N ILE A 47 -13.88 -1.07 -10.12
CA ILE A 47 -13.33 -0.40 -8.95
C ILE A 47 -13.48 1.11 -9.08
N THR A 48 -13.16 1.67 -10.25
CA THR A 48 -13.27 3.09 -10.55
C THR A 48 -14.72 3.55 -10.44
N ASP A 49 -15.65 2.86 -11.11
CA ASP A 49 -17.09 3.15 -11.06
C ASP A 49 -17.62 3.16 -9.62
N LEU A 50 -17.16 2.21 -8.80
CA LEU A 50 -17.57 2.13 -7.39
C LEU A 50 -17.03 3.30 -6.57
N LEU A 51 -15.76 3.68 -6.76
CA LEU A 51 -15.13 4.80 -6.05
C LEU A 51 -15.76 6.14 -6.44
N GLU A 52 -16.03 6.34 -7.73
CA GLU A 52 -16.71 7.53 -8.26
C GLU A 52 -18.14 7.64 -7.73
N LYS A 53 -18.92 6.55 -7.77
CA LYS A 53 -20.26 6.50 -7.19
C LYS A 53 -20.29 6.82 -5.70
N LYS A 54 -19.20 6.53 -4.98
CA LYS A 54 -19.04 6.83 -3.56
C LYS A 54 -18.39 8.19 -3.30
N ASN A 55 -18.06 8.94 -4.34
CA ASN A 55 -17.37 10.23 -4.29
C ASN A 55 -16.07 10.18 -3.48
N VAL A 56 -15.28 9.11 -3.68
CA VAL A 56 -13.99 8.90 -3.01
C VAL A 56 -12.87 9.28 -3.96
N ASN A 57 -11.91 10.09 -3.49
CA ASN A 57 -10.75 10.45 -4.30
C ASN A 57 -9.81 9.24 -4.40
N TYR A 58 -9.22 9.04 -5.58
CA TYR A 58 -8.35 7.90 -5.83
C TYR A 58 -7.20 8.23 -6.79
N HIS A 59 -6.22 7.32 -6.81
CA HIS A 59 -5.08 7.29 -7.72
C HIS A 59 -4.72 5.83 -8.03
N ILE A 60 -4.66 5.48 -9.31
CA ILE A 60 -4.35 4.11 -9.76
C ILE A 60 -2.93 4.09 -10.30
N GLN A 61 -2.16 3.09 -9.88
CA GLN A 61 -0.82 2.80 -10.39
C GLN A 61 -0.77 1.36 -10.90
N LYS A 62 -0.23 1.15 -12.11
CA LYS A 62 0.05 -0.20 -12.60
C LYS A 62 1.23 -0.78 -11.81
N ALA A 63 0.98 -1.88 -11.09
CA ALA A 63 2.01 -2.61 -10.37
C ALA A 63 2.68 -3.66 -11.27
N SER A 64 1.91 -4.25 -12.19
CA SER A 64 2.39 -5.12 -13.27
C SER A 64 1.36 -5.16 -14.40
N ASP A 65 1.61 -5.94 -15.46
CA ASP A 65 0.65 -6.11 -16.57
C ASP A 65 -0.71 -6.68 -16.14
N LYS A 66 -0.78 -7.34 -14.98
CA LYS A 66 -2.00 -7.98 -14.47
C LYS A 66 -2.48 -7.42 -13.14
N LYS A 67 -1.74 -6.48 -12.54
CA LYS A 67 -2.03 -5.96 -11.20
C LYS A 67 -1.99 -4.45 -11.16
N ILE A 68 -2.93 -3.87 -10.43
CA ILE A 68 -3.01 -2.45 -10.14
C ILE A 68 -3.00 -2.22 -8.63
N ASN A 69 -2.38 -1.12 -8.23
CA ASN A 69 -2.47 -0.56 -6.91
C ASN A 69 -3.46 0.61 -6.97
N VAL A 70 -4.57 0.46 -6.27
CA VAL A 70 -5.63 1.46 -6.17
C VAL A 70 -5.49 2.16 -4.82
N PHE A 71 -4.97 3.38 -4.85
CA PHE A 71 -4.94 4.25 -3.69
C PHE A 71 -6.22 5.05 -3.63
N PHE A 72 -6.90 5.08 -2.49
CA PHE A 72 -8.08 5.92 -2.32
C PHE A 72 -8.20 6.47 -0.89
N GLY A 73 -8.80 7.64 -0.75
CA GLY A 73 -8.98 8.29 0.54
C GLY A 73 -9.07 9.80 0.46
N ASP A 74 -8.45 10.48 1.44
CA ASP A 74 -8.44 11.93 1.56
C ASP A 74 -7.74 12.58 0.35
N ARG A 75 -8.37 13.62 -0.20
CA ARG A 75 -7.86 14.34 -1.38
C ARG A 75 -6.42 14.83 -1.20
N ARG A 76 -6.02 15.22 0.01
CA ARG A 76 -4.66 15.68 0.32
C ARG A 76 -3.65 14.54 0.17
N CYS A 77 -3.97 13.35 0.70
CA CYS A 77 -3.13 12.16 0.55
C CYS A 77 -2.98 11.76 -0.92
N ILE A 78 -4.09 11.76 -1.67
CA ILE A 78 -4.08 11.49 -3.11
C ILE A 78 -3.24 12.53 -3.87
N SER A 79 -3.32 13.80 -3.48
CA SER A 79 -2.53 14.87 -4.10
C SER A 79 -1.02 14.68 -3.86
N VAL A 80 -0.63 14.22 -2.66
CA VAL A 80 0.77 13.88 -2.35
C VAL A 80 1.26 12.72 -3.22
N LEU A 81 0.48 11.64 -3.34
CA LEU A 81 0.82 10.50 -4.21
C LEU A 81 1.03 10.91 -5.68
N LYS A 82 0.15 11.77 -6.20
CA LYS A 82 0.29 12.31 -7.57
C LYS A 82 1.58 13.12 -7.75
N LYS A 83 2.09 13.76 -6.71
CA LYS A 83 3.37 14.50 -6.73
C LYS A 83 4.59 13.60 -6.62
N ILE A 84 4.50 12.50 -5.87
CA ILE A 84 5.55 11.45 -5.84
C ILE A 84 5.69 10.80 -7.22
N GLY A 85 4.59 10.68 -7.95
CA GLY A 85 4.55 10.19 -9.32
C GLY A 85 4.27 8.69 -9.42
N ASN A 86 4.23 8.19 -10.65
CA ASN A 86 3.95 6.79 -10.96
C ASN A 86 5.27 6.01 -11.06
N LYS A 87 5.69 5.42 -9.95
CA LYS A 87 6.81 4.46 -9.88
C LYS A 87 6.42 3.28 -9.01
N SER A 88 7.14 2.16 -9.15
CA SER A 88 6.91 1.00 -8.30
C SER A 88 7.14 1.36 -6.84
N LEU A 89 6.39 0.76 -5.92
CA LEU A 89 6.57 0.94 -4.48
C LEU A 89 7.98 0.56 -4.01
N SER A 90 8.64 -0.35 -4.72
CA SER A 90 10.05 -0.72 -4.52
C SER A 90 11.02 0.45 -4.74
N ASP A 91 10.63 1.41 -5.58
CA ASP A 91 11.49 2.50 -6.06
C ASP A 91 11.27 3.79 -5.26
N TYR A 92 10.47 3.72 -4.20
CA TYR A 92 10.24 4.85 -3.31
C TYR A 92 11.50 5.11 -2.50
N THR A 93 11.90 6.38 -2.40
CA THR A 93 12.96 6.82 -1.49
C THR A 93 12.54 6.53 -0.05
N PRO A 94 13.50 6.45 0.90
CA PRO A 94 13.15 6.29 2.30
C PRO A 94 12.17 7.37 2.81
N GLU A 95 12.30 8.61 2.33
CA GLU A 95 11.39 9.71 2.63
C GLU A 95 9.98 9.48 2.08
N GLU A 96 9.85 9.08 0.82
CA GLU A 96 8.54 8.82 0.20
C GLU A 96 7.83 7.63 0.85
N ASP A 97 8.56 6.56 1.19
CA ASP A 97 8.03 5.41 1.93
C ASP A 97 7.63 5.78 3.37
N PHE A 98 8.36 6.69 4.01
CA PHE A 98 7.97 7.22 5.32
C PHE A 98 6.65 8.00 5.25
N ILE A 99 6.53 8.91 4.27
CA ILE A 99 5.32 9.70 4.02
C ILE A 99 4.15 8.75 3.69
N LEU A 100 4.34 7.80 2.78
CA LEU A 100 3.33 6.83 2.40
C LEU A 100 2.84 6.02 3.60
N GLY A 101 3.77 5.47 4.38
CA GLY A 101 3.41 4.64 5.53
C GLY A 101 2.66 5.42 6.61
N THR A 102 3.02 6.69 6.82
CA THR A 102 2.27 7.57 7.73
C THR A 102 0.86 7.84 7.21
N MET A 103 0.68 8.08 5.91
CA MET A 103 -0.66 8.27 5.31
C MET A 103 -1.54 7.02 5.40
N LEU A 104 -0.93 5.83 5.28
CA LEU A 104 -1.60 4.53 5.47
C LEU A 104 -1.93 4.22 6.94
N GLY A 105 -1.48 5.04 7.88
CA GLY A 105 -1.78 4.91 9.31
C GLY A 105 -0.88 3.92 10.05
N TYR A 106 0.31 3.60 9.52
CA TYR A 106 1.30 2.87 10.31
C TYR A 106 1.81 3.70 11.49
N ASP A 107 2.22 3.02 12.55
CA ASP A 107 2.78 3.69 13.72
C ASP A 107 4.01 4.51 13.35
N ARG A 108 4.08 5.73 13.89
CA ARG A 108 5.12 6.70 13.57
C ARG A 108 6.50 6.23 14.05
N ILE A 109 6.58 5.59 15.22
CA ILE A 109 7.86 5.14 15.78
C ILE A 109 8.40 3.97 14.94
N GLN A 110 7.55 3.02 14.56
CA GLN A 110 7.92 1.94 13.65
C GLN A 110 8.37 2.47 12.27
N GLN A 111 7.71 3.52 11.76
CA GLN A 111 8.13 4.18 10.52
C GLN A 111 9.49 4.89 10.68
N CYS A 112 9.80 5.47 11.84
CA CYS A 112 11.12 6.04 12.12
C CYS A 112 12.21 4.96 12.07
N ASP A 113 11.98 3.81 12.72
CA ASP A 113 12.92 2.69 12.71
C ASP A 113 13.13 2.16 11.28
N ARG A 114 12.05 2.02 10.51
CA ARG A 114 12.10 1.60 9.11
C ARG A 114 12.89 2.59 8.26
N TYR A 115 12.65 3.89 8.43
CA TYR A 115 13.37 4.94 7.72
C TYR A 115 14.88 4.89 7.98
N LEU A 116 15.29 4.84 9.25
CA LEU A 116 16.71 4.77 9.63
C LEU A 116 17.39 3.52 9.06
N LYS A 117 16.71 2.37 9.11
CA LYS A 117 17.20 1.11 8.51
C LYS A 117 17.37 1.19 7.00
N ARG A 118 16.47 1.88 6.28
CA ARG A 118 16.59 2.04 4.83
C ARG A 118 17.71 3.01 4.46
N LYS A 119 17.86 4.12 5.19
CA LYS A 119 18.95 5.07 4.98
C LYS A 119 20.33 4.47 5.21
N SER A 120 20.51 3.67 6.26
CA SER A 120 21.80 3.01 6.52
C SER A 120 22.18 2.03 5.42
N LYS A 121 21.24 1.22 4.91
CA LYS A 121 21.47 0.31 3.78
C LYS A 121 21.89 1.05 2.50
N SER A 122 21.32 2.22 2.24
CA SER A 122 21.72 3.07 1.10
C SER A 122 23.12 3.69 1.29
N GLN A 123 23.56 3.91 2.53
CA GLN A 123 24.88 4.48 2.84
C GLN A 123 26.00 3.43 2.89
N SER A 124 25.69 2.17 3.22
CA SER A 124 26.66 1.06 3.22
C SER A 124 27.18 0.67 1.83
N GLN A 125 26.61 1.23 0.76
CA GLN A 125 27.16 1.11 -0.60
C GLN A 125 28.18 2.22 -0.95
N SER A 126 28.39 3.22 -0.07
CA SER A 126 29.29 4.35 -0.34
C SER A 126 30.33 4.66 0.75
N ALA A 127 30.27 4.06 1.94
CA ALA A 127 31.37 4.16 2.91
C ALA A 127 31.25 3.08 3.99
N GLY A 128 32.33 2.35 4.24
CA GLY A 128 32.50 1.62 5.50
C GLY A 128 32.65 2.61 6.65
N VAL A 129 31.98 2.32 7.78
CA VAL A 129 32.41 2.49 9.19
C VAL A 129 31.17 2.50 10.11
N TYR A 130 31.21 1.57 11.07
CA TYR A 130 30.47 1.33 12.32
C TYR A 130 29.41 2.33 12.81
N PHE A 131 28.28 1.79 13.30
CA PHE A 131 27.75 2.10 14.65
C PHE A 131 27.02 0.88 15.23
N THR A 132 27.46 0.42 16.40
CA THR A 132 26.74 -0.51 17.28
C THR A 132 25.68 0.27 18.04
N CYS A 133 24.43 -0.20 18.07
CA CYS A 133 23.47 0.22 19.09
C CYS A 133 22.84 -1.01 19.73
N ASP A 134 22.95 -1.04 21.05
CA ASP A 134 22.75 -2.16 21.94
C ASP A 134 21.26 -2.42 22.22
N HIS A 135 20.92 -3.70 22.28
CA HIS A 135 19.59 -4.26 22.48
C HIS A 135 19.16 -4.15 23.95
N ARG A 136 18.01 -3.53 24.24
CA ARG A 136 17.20 -3.95 25.41
C ARG A 136 15.70 -3.85 25.13
N HIS A 137 15.09 -5.02 24.97
CA HIS A 137 13.71 -5.42 25.28
C HIS A 137 12.55 -4.61 24.67
N VAL A 138 11.73 -5.26 23.84
CA VAL A 138 10.33 -5.63 24.18
C VAL A 138 9.84 -6.68 23.17
N SER A 139 8.99 -7.56 23.70
CA SER A 139 8.53 -8.88 23.29
C SER A 139 7.89 -9.04 21.91
N ALA A 140 8.04 -10.26 21.40
CA ALA A 140 7.42 -10.85 20.23
C ALA A 140 5.89 -10.78 20.22
N SER A 141 5.30 -10.43 19.08
CA SER A 141 4.21 -11.21 18.46
C SER A 141 3.86 -10.67 17.06
N CYS A 142 3.49 -11.62 16.20
CA CYS A 142 2.80 -11.48 14.91
C CYS A 142 3.60 -10.97 13.70
N GLN A 143 4.17 -11.97 13.04
CA GLN A 143 4.39 -12.06 11.60
C GLN A 143 3.22 -11.51 10.78
N GLN A 144 3.54 -10.62 9.84
CA GLN A 144 3.13 -10.77 8.44
C GLN A 144 4.08 -9.91 7.60
N GLU A 145 5.09 -10.57 7.03
CA GLU A 145 5.92 -10.01 5.97
C GLU A 145 5.02 -9.79 4.76
N ILE A 146 4.74 -8.53 4.45
CA ILE A 146 4.46 -8.13 3.07
C ILE A 146 5.80 -7.64 2.54
N GLN A 147 6.54 -8.57 1.93
CA GLN A 147 7.56 -8.21 0.95
C GLN A 147 6.82 -7.58 -0.24
N ILE A 148 7.09 -6.29 -0.43
CA ILE A 148 6.86 -5.60 -1.69
C ILE A 148 8.11 -5.82 -2.54
#